data_AF-A0AAD5HSI1-F1
#
_entry.id   AF-A0AAD5HSI1-F1
#
_cell.length_a   1.000
_cell.length_b   1.000
_cell.length_c   1.000
_cell.angle_alpha   90.00
_cell.angle_beta   90.00
_cell.angle_gamma   90.00
#
_symmetry.space_group_name_H-M   'P 1'
#
loop_
_entity.id
_entity.type
_entity.pdbx_description
1 polymer ?
#
loop_
_entity_poly.entity_id
_entity_poly.type
_entity_poly.pdbx_seq_one_letter_code
_entity_poly.pdbx_strand_id
1 'polypeptide(L)'
;MDDPEAVWHALSPDGLAAGILGVTIFFSITTTIMLLLRAYVRTTHRLNGMEDYLMYIGGVLNLGHNAVVMYACFTGLGTRDAKLNLPIMIEGAKAVTVWQLLYIISSPFIKVSICANLIRVAMKRRYTIPLQAMSGLAIAMSVMAFIVVFIQCRPFEASWTGQGKCITVDVIIIPTYVFSAANILVDWVVSILPAFIVWNLQLRRKLKLLSFGILGVGVLASIATIIRMPYIPSYAATSDKLYKIGFIILWTVVELSLGILAGSLPSLRKFFKSLSKDQSTGEHGNIYGSDLVTIGGGGNSAKPQRSAAYELNTTVVGRKSESRDGNSDGVTDGDNDSTSRIIHVTRNVTQTREWERLS
;
A
#
# COMPACT_ATOMS: atom_id res chain seq x y z
N MET A 1 -25.63 38.55 35.86
CA MET A 1 -26.15 37.21 36.16
C MET A 1 -25.26 36.26 35.40
N ASP A 2 -24.12 35.96 36.00
CA ASP A 2 -23.15 35.00 35.48
C ASP A 2 -23.66 33.61 35.86
N ASP A 3 -24.08 32.82 34.88
CA ASP A 3 -24.47 31.42 35.12
C ASP A 3 -23.24 30.65 35.61
N PRO A 4 -23.27 30.10 36.84
CA PRO A 4 -22.14 29.35 37.42
C PRO A 4 -21.94 27.96 36.80
N GLU A 5 -22.68 27.62 35.73
CA GLU A 5 -22.65 26.32 35.05
C GLU A 5 -21.89 26.31 33.71
N ALA A 6 -21.24 27.40 33.30
CA ALA A 6 -20.49 27.47 32.02
C ALA A 6 -19.11 26.79 32.08
N VAL A 7 -18.98 25.68 32.80
CA VAL A 7 -17.76 24.86 32.83
C VAL A 7 -17.86 23.79 31.74
N TRP A 8 -16.77 23.57 31.00
CA TRP A 8 -16.69 22.50 30.02
C TRP A 8 -16.93 21.15 30.71
N HIS A 9 -17.87 20.37 30.18
CA HIS A 9 -18.10 18.99 30.57
C HIS A 9 -18.26 18.14 29.31
N ALA A 10 -17.85 16.88 29.39
CA ALA A 10 -18.03 15.94 28.29
C ALA A 10 -19.53 15.60 28.13
N LEU A 11 -20.05 15.72 26.91
CA LEU A 11 -21.39 15.23 26.59
C LEU A 11 -21.35 13.72 26.31
N SER A 12 -22.38 13.01 26.74
CA SER A 12 -22.62 11.66 26.26
C SER A 12 -22.98 11.72 24.77
N PRO A 13 -22.27 10.97 23.90
CA PRO A 13 -22.54 10.98 22.47
C PRO A 13 -23.89 10.31 22.20
N ASP A 14 -24.86 11.09 21.71
CA ASP A 14 -26.20 10.62 21.35
C ASP A 14 -26.46 10.71 19.84
N GLY A 15 -27.30 9.82 19.31
CA GLY A 15 -27.76 9.85 17.92
C GLY A 15 -26.63 9.82 16.89
N LEU A 16 -26.43 10.92 16.17
CA LEU A 16 -25.38 11.05 15.15
C LEU A 16 -23.97 10.93 15.75
N ALA A 17 -23.73 11.51 16.93
CA ALA A 17 -22.43 11.46 17.60
C ALA A 17 -22.02 10.02 17.96
N ALA A 18 -22.98 9.23 18.45
CA ALA A 18 -22.78 7.80 18.75
C ALA A 18 -22.46 7.00 17.49
N GLY A 19 -23.18 7.28 16.38
CA GLY A 19 -22.92 6.66 15.09
C GLY A 19 -21.52 6.95 14.56
N ILE A 20 -21.08 8.21 14.62
CA ILE A 20 -19.72 8.63 14.23
C ILE A 20 -18.68 7.91 15.08
N LEU A 21 -18.88 7.84 16.40
CA LEU A 21 -17.97 7.17 17.32
C LEU A 21 -17.85 5.67 17.01
N GLY A 22 -18.98 4.97 16.83
CA GLY A 22 -18.99 3.55 16.51
C GLY A 22 -18.29 3.23 15.18
N VAL A 23 -18.58 4.01 14.13
CA VAL A 23 -17.92 3.88 12.82
C VAL A 23 -16.42 4.14 12.93
N THR A 24 -16.02 5.18 13.67
CA THR A 24 -14.60 5.56 13.84
C THR A 24 -13.83 4.47 14.58
N ILE A 25 -14.39 3.90 15.65
CA ILE A 25 -13.76 2.78 16.38
C ILE A 25 -13.58 1.57 15.47
N PHE A 26 -14.64 1.18 14.76
CA PHE A 26 -14.60 0.04 13.84
C PHE A 26 -13.51 0.19 12.77
N PHE A 27 -13.45 1.34 12.11
CA PHE A 27 -12.43 1.60 11.09
C PHE A 27 -11.04 1.78 11.67
N SER A 28 -10.90 2.36 12.87
CA SER A 28 -9.60 2.48 13.55
C SER A 28 -9.00 1.11 13.87
N ILE A 29 -9.80 0.18 14.42
CA ILE A 29 -9.37 -1.19 14.68
C ILE A 29 -9.01 -1.90 13.37
N THR A 30 -9.89 -1.81 12.37
CA THR A 30 -9.71 -2.49 11.08
C THR A 30 -8.45 -2.00 10.35
N THR A 31 -8.22 -0.68 10.30
CA THR A 31 -7.04 -0.10 9.66
C THR A 31 -5.75 -0.45 10.41
N THR A 32 -5.77 -0.47 11.74
CA THR A 32 -4.62 -0.89 12.55
C THR A 32 -4.24 -2.34 12.26
N ILE A 33 -5.22 -3.26 12.28
CA ILE A 33 -4.98 -4.68 11.96
C ILE A 33 -4.40 -4.83 10.55
N MET A 34 -4.96 -4.11 9.56
CA MET A 34 -4.47 -4.16 8.17
C MET A 34 -3.05 -3.64 8.02
N LEU A 35 -2.69 -2.56 8.72
CA LEU A 35 -1.33 -2.00 8.71
C LEU A 35 -0.32 -2.95 9.38
N LEU A 36 -0.69 -3.56 10.51
CA LEU A 36 0.15 -4.55 11.18
C LEU A 36 0.37 -5.79 10.31
N LEU A 37 -0.71 -6.29 9.69
CA LEU A 37 -0.63 -7.41 8.76
C LEU A 37 0.26 -7.07 7.55
N ARG A 38 0.10 -5.86 6.99
CA ARG A 38 0.98 -5.36 5.91
C ARG A 38 2.44 -5.34 6.35
N ALA A 39 2.72 -4.80 7.54
CA ALA A 39 4.08 -4.69 8.08
C ALA A 39 4.72 -6.05 8.30
N TYR A 40 3.98 -7.00 8.86
CA TYR A 40 4.41 -8.38 9.04
C TYR A 40 4.79 -9.02 7.70
N VAL A 41 3.88 -8.98 6.71
CA VAL A 41 4.10 -9.63 5.41
C VAL A 41 5.27 -9.00 4.65
N ARG A 42 5.37 -7.67 4.65
CA ARG A 42 6.43 -6.96 3.92
C ARG A 42 7.80 -7.15 4.58
N THR A 43 7.86 -7.18 5.91
CA THR A 43 9.11 -7.39 6.65
C THR A 43 9.58 -8.84 6.53
N THR A 44 8.69 -9.83 6.71
CA THR A 44 9.02 -11.25 6.59
C THR A 44 9.57 -11.61 5.21
N HIS A 45 9.01 -11.02 4.14
CA HIS A 45 9.49 -11.25 2.78
C HIS A 45 10.58 -10.26 2.32
N ARG A 46 11.05 -9.35 3.20
CA ARG A 46 12.04 -8.30 2.88
C ARG A 46 11.67 -7.47 1.63
N LEU A 47 10.39 -7.09 1.53
CA LEU A 47 9.81 -6.36 0.41
C LEU A 47 9.54 -4.88 0.71
N ASN A 48 10.02 -4.37 1.85
CA ASN A 48 9.82 -3.00 2.29
C ASN A 48 10.33 -2.03 1.23
N GLY A 49 9.43 -1.28 0.62
CA GLY A 49 9.75 -0.19 -0.28
C GLY A 49 9.46 1.17 0.35
N MET A 50 9.87 2.24 -0.32
CA MET A 50 9.59 3.61 0.12
C MET A 50 8.08 3.88 0.21
N GLU A 51 7.29 3.23 -0.63
CA GLU A 51 5.83 3.29 -0.62
C GLU A 51 5.21 2.72 0.66
N ASP A 52 5.86 1.73 1.29
CA ASP A 52 5.38 1.13 2.54
C ASP A 52 5.54 2.10 3.70
N TYR A 53 6.67 2.82 3.77
CA TYR A 53 6.88 3.86 4.80
C TYR A 53 5.88 5.01 4.67
N LEU A 54 5.59 5.46 3.45
CA LEU A 54 4.56 6.48 3.22
C LEU A 54 3.18 6.01 3.71
N MET A 55 2.84 4.72 3.52
CA MET A 55 1.59 4.16 4.04
C MET A 55 1.58 4.13 5.58
N TYR A 56 2.68 3.74 6.23
CA TYR A 56 2.75 3.71 7.69
C TYR A 56 2.63 5.12 8.29
N ILE A 57 3.31 6.12 7.71
CA ILE A 57 3.20 7.52 8.13
C ILE A 57 1.75 7.99 7.98
N GLY A 58 1.14 7.77 6.81
CA GLY A 58 -0.27 8.11 6.58
C GLY A 58 -1.22 7.38 7.53
N GLY A 59 -0.95 6.12 7.85
CA GLY A 59 -1.71 5.31 8.79
C GLY A 59 -1.63 5.81 10.23
N VAL A 60 -0.44 6.20 10.70
CA VAL A 60 -0.25 6.81 12.03
C VAL A 60 -0.99 8.15 12.13
N LEU A 61 -0.90 8.98 11.08
CA LEU A 61 -1.66 10.23 11.02
C LEU A 61 -3.18 9.99 11.01
N ASN A 62 -3.65 8.93 10.33
CA ASN A 62 -5.05 8.52 10.35
C ASN A 62 -5.51 8.04 11.74
N LEU A 63 -4.64 7.39 12.52
CA LEU A 63 -4.95 7.06 13.93
C LEU A 63 -5.10 8.32 14.78
N GLY A 64 -4.22 9.30 14.60
CA GLY A 64 -4.37 10.62 15.23
C GLY A 64 -5.67 11.31 14.82
N HIS A 65 -6.00 11.29 13.54
CA HIS A 65 -7.27 11.80 13.01
C HIS A 65 -8.47 11.13 13.69
N ASN A 66 -8.50 9.80 13.75
CA ASN A 66 -9.58 9.05 14.41
C ASN A 66 -9.65 9.35 15.92
N ALA A 67 -8.52 9.52 16.60
CA ALA A 67 -8.48 9.89 18.01
C ALA A 67 -9.13 11.26 18.26
N VAL A 68 -8.85 12.24 17.40
CA VAL A 68 -9.47 13.56 17.49
C VAL A 68 -10.97 13.50 17.20
N VAL A 69 -11.41 12.67 16.24
CA VAL A 69 -12.86 12.45 15.99
C VAL A 69 -13.55 11.83 17.21
N MET A 70 -12.93 10.82 17.83
CA MET A 70 -13.46 10.20 19.04
C MET A 70 -13.58 11.22 20.17
N TYR A 71 -12.57 12.08 20.37
CA TYR A 71 -12.63 13.19 21.33
C TYR A 71 -13.75 14.19 20.96
N ALA A 72 -13.86 14.57 19.68
CA ALA A 72 -14.84 15.53 19.21
C ALA A 72 -16.29 15.09 19.47
N CYS A 73 -16.58 13.77 19.43
CA CYS A 73 -17.88 13.22 19.79
C CYS A 73 -18.30 13.55 21.24
N PHE A 74 -17.35 13.74 22.16
CA PHE A 74 -17.62 14.15 23.55
C PHE A 74 -17.68 15.67 23.73
N THR A 75 -17.21 16.45 22.76
CA THR A 75 -17.22 17.92 22.80
C THR A 75 -18.36 18.53 21.96
N GLY A 76 -19.41 17.74 21.68
CA GLY A 76 -20.61 18.22 20.98
C GLY A 76 -20.65 18.00 19.47
N LEU A 77 -19.68 17.29 18.87
CA LEU A 77 -19.76 16.92 17.45
C LEU A 77 -21.00 16.06 17.17
N GLY A 78 -21.76 16.38 16.12
CA GLY A 78 -22.99 15.64 15.80
C GLY A 78 -24.18 15.95 16.71
N THR A 79 -24.06 16.96 17.59
CA THR A 79 -25.15 17.47 18.44
C THR A 79 -25.67 18.79 17.88
N ARG A 80 -26.98 19.04 18.01
CA ARG A 80 -27.61 20.31 17.58
C ARG A 80 -27.30 21.44 18.55
N ASP A 81 -27.27 22.67 18.03
CA ASP A 81 -26.87 23.87 18.79
C ASP A 81 -27.77 24.09 20.02
N ALA A 82 -29.04 23.67 19.97
CA ALA A 82 -29.99 23.77 21.07
C ALA A 82 -29.59 23.03 22.36
N LYS A 83 -28.61 22.11 22.30
CA LYS A 83 -28.10 21.37 23.46
C LYS A 83 -26.65 21.75 23.82
N LEU A 84 -26.09 22.78 23.18
CA LEU A 84 -24.68 23.12 23.29
C LEU A 84 -24.48 24.48 23.97
N ASN A 85 -23.62 24.50 24.99
CA ASN A 85 -23.15 25.74 25.61
C ASN A 85 -21.96 26.31 24.83
N LEU A 86 -21.76 27.63 24.89
CA LEU A 86 -20.65 28.34 24.24
C LEU A 86 -19.26 27.72 24.48
N PRO A 87 -18.83 27.37 25.72
CA PRO A 87 -17.53 26.75 25.96
C PRO A 87 -17.37 25.38 25.26
N ILE A 88 -18.47 24.61 25.15
CA ILE A 88 -18.48 23.30 24.49
C ILE A 88 -18.35 23.48 22.97
N MET A 89 -19.05 24.48 22.41
CA MET A 89 -18.92 24.82 20.98
C MET A 89 -17.51 25.25 20.60
N ILE A 90 -16.82 26.03 21.45
CA ILE A 90 -15.44 26.45 21.21
C ILE A 90 -14.50 25.23 21.19
N GLU A 91 -14.63 24.33 22.18
CA GLU A 91 -13.79 23.13 22.24
C GLU A 91 -14.09 22.17 21.06
N GLY A 92 -15.35 22.03 20.68
CA GLY A 92 -15.73 21.26 19.48
C GLY A 92 -15.20 21.87 18.19
N ALA A 93 -15.25 23.20 18.04
CA ALA A 93 -14.67 23.89 16.88
C ALA A 93 -13.15 23.69 16.80
N LYS A 94 -12.45 23.74 17.94
CA LYS A 94 -11.02 23.44 18.03
C LYS A 94 -10.71 21.99 17.62
N ALA A 95 -11.48 21.01 18.11
CA ALA A 95 -11.32 19.61 17.71
C ALA A 95 -11.54 19.42 16.20
N VAL A 96 -12.53 20.08 15.61
CA VAL A 96 -12.78 20.09 14.15
C VAL A 96 -11.59 20.70 13.40
N THR A 97 -11.04 21.82 13.84
CA THR A 97 -9.87 22.43 13.19
C THR A 97 -8.66 21.50 13.21
N VAL A 98 -8.38 20.83 14.34
CA VAL A 98 -7.29 19.85 14.44
C VAL A 98 -7.55 18.63 13.54
N TRP A 99 -8.77 18.12 13.53
CA TRP A 99 -9.20 17.03 12.64
C TRP A 99 -8.96 17.37 11.16
N GLN A 100 -9.33 18.59 10.75
CA GLN A 100 -9.16 19.07 9.39
C GLN A 100 -7.68 19.13 8.97
N LEU A 101 -6.80 19.58 9.86
CA LEU A 101 -5.35 19.58 9.61
C LEU A 101 -4.80 18.16 9.44
N LEU A 102 -5.17 17.24 10.34
CA LEU A 102 -4.74 15.85 10.27
C LEU A 102 -5.25 15.15 8.99
N TYR A 103 -6.46 15.47 8.55
CA TYR A 103 -7.00 15.00 7.27
C TYR A 103 -6.17 15.48 6.07
N ILE A 104 -5.89 16.79 6.00
CA ILE A 104 -5.14 17.40 4.88
C ILE A 104 -3.71 16.83 4.80
N ILE A 105 -3.09 16.53 5.94
CA ILE A 105 -1.73 15.98 5.98
C ILE A 105 -1.76 14.47 5.67
N SER A 106 -2.69 13.70 6.24
CA SER A 106 -2.73 12.23 6.08
C SER A 106 -3.14 11.77 4.67
N SER A 107 -4.12 12.44 4.06
CA SER A 107 -4.69 12.10 2.75
C SER A 107 -3.63 11.94 1.63
N PRO A 108 -2.73 12.90 1.38
CA PRO A 108 -1.73 12.78 0.32
C PRO A 108 -0.74 11.64 0.57
N PHE A 109 -0.33 11.36 1.82
CA PHE A 109 0.57 10.24 2.10
C PHE A 109 -0.05 8.90 1.71
N ILE A 110 -1.34 8.71 2.04
CA ILE A 110 -2.07 7.49 1.70
C ILE A 110 -2.23 7.38 0.17
N LYS A 111 -2.70 8.44 -0.49
CA LYS A 111 -2.93 8.43 -1.96
C LYS A 111 -1.64 8.25 -2.75
N VAL A 112 -0.56 8.94 -2.37
CA VAL A 112 0.76 8.79 -3.00
C VAL A 112 1.32 7.39 -2.78
N SER A 113 1.16 6.81 -1.59
CA SER A 113 1.58 5.42 -1.35
C SER A 113 0.82 4.42 -2.22
N ILE A 114 -0.49 4.59 -2.40
CA ILE A 114 -1.31 3.73 -3.26
C ILE A 114 -0.84 3.86 -4.72
N CYS A 115 -0.68 5.09 -5.21
CA CYS A 115 -0.18 5.36 -6.54
C CYS A 115 1.21 4.75 -6.76
N ALA A 116 2.13 4.90 -5.80
CA ALA A 116 3.47 4.32 -5.86
C ALA A 116 3.44 2.78 -5.91
N ASN A 117 2.58 2.15 -5.10
CA ASN A 117 2.36 0.70 -5.15
C ASN A 117 1.82 0.26 -6.53
N LEU A 118 0.88 1.02 -7.12
CA LEU A 118 0.35 0.74 -8.45
C LEU A 118 1.40 0.95 -9.55
N ILE A 119 2.24 1.98 -9.47
CA ILE A 119 3.36 2.21 -10.39
C ILE A 119 4.32 1.02 -10.37
N ARG A 120 4.65 0.50 -9.19
CA ARG A 120 5.54 -0.66 -9.04
C ARG A 120 4.98 -1.93 -9.70
N VAL A 121 3.66 -2.06 -9.76
CA VAL A 121 2.97 -3.18 -10.44
C VAL A 121 2.83 -2.93 -11.95
N ALA A 122 2.66 -1.68 -12.35
CA ALA A 122 2.48 -1.28 -13.74
C ALA A 122 3.83 -1.27 -14.49
N MET A 123 4.06 -2.25 -15.36
CA MET A 123 5.31 -2.31 -16.14
C MET A 123 5.37 -1.31 -17.31
N LYS A 124 4.23 -0.79 -17.79
CA LYS A 124 4.18 0.07 -18.99
C LYS A 124 4.07 1.54 -18.63
N ARG A 125 4.88 2.38 -19.27
CA ARG A 125 4.94 3.84 -19.07
C ARG A 125 3.60 4.55 -19.24
N ARG A 126 2.73 4.05 -20.15
CA ARG A 126 1.37 4.57 -20.37
C ARG A 126 0.48 4.55 -19.12
N TYR A 127 0.76 3.66 -18.17
CA TYR A 127 0.01 3.53 -16.92
C TYR A 127 0.69 4.24 -15.75
N THR A 128 2.01 4.43 -15.81
CA THR A 128 2.76 5.09 -14.73
C THR A 128 2.66 6.61 -14.81
N ILE A 129 2.63 7.20 -16.01
CA ILE A 129 2.47 8.65 -16.21
C ILE A 129 1.20 9.20 -15.53
N PRO A 130 -0.02 8.64 -15.76
CA PRO A 130 -1.21 9.16 -15.09
C PRO A 130 -1.13 9.00 -13.57
N LEU A 131 -0.57 7.91 -13.04
CA LEU A 131 -0.40 7.73 -11.60
C LEU A 131 0.55 8.76 -10.98
N GLN A 132 1.65 9.10 -11.67
CA GLN A 132 2.57 10.15 -11.23
C GLN A 132 1.88 11.51 -11.25
N ALA A 133 1.12 11.81 -12.30
CA ALA A 133 0.32 13.04 -12.38
C ALA A 133 -0.72 13.12 -11.25
N MET A 134 -1.42 12.02 -10.95
CA MET A 134 -2.39 11.95 -9.84
C MET A 134 -1.72 12.13 -8.47
N SER A 135 -0.53 11.57 -8.30
CA SER A 135 0.26 11.77 -7.07
C SER A 135 0.65 13.24 -6.89
N GLY A 136 1.13 13.88 -7.96
CA GLY A 136 1.45 15.31 -7.96
C GLY A 136 0.21 16.17 -7.68
N LEU A 137 -0.93 15.83 -8.30
CA LEU A 137 -2.19 16.51 -8.06
C LEU A 137 -2.63 16.39 -6.59
N ALA A 138 -2.62 15.19 -6.01
CA ALA A 138 -2.99 14.98 -4.61
C ALA A 138 -2.12 15.82 -3.65
N ILE A 139 -0.81 15.89 -3.89
CA ILE A 139 0.12 16.71 -3.10
C ILE A 139 -0.19 18.20 -3.29
N ALA A 140 -0.31 18.67 -4.53
CA ALA A 140 -0.57 20.08 -4.82
C ALA A 140 -1.88 20.57 -4.19
N MET A 141 -2.94 19.77 -4.28
CA MET A 141 -4.23 20.08 -3.68
C MET A 141 -4.17 20.09 -2.15
N SER A 142 -3.38 19.19 -1.54
CA SER A 142 -3.19 19.16 -0.09
C SER A 142 -2.38 20.36 0.41
N VAL A 143 -1.34 20.77 -0.32
CA VAL A 143 -0.57 21.99 -0.01
C VAL A 143 -1.46 23.23 -0.12
N MET A 144 -2.26 23.33 -1.17
CA MET A 144 -3.24 24.41 -1.31
C MET A 144 -4.22 24.43 -0.14
N ALA A 145 -4.82 23.29 0.22
CA ALA A 145 -5.76 23.20 1.34
C ALA A 145 -5.11 23.57 2.68
N PHE A 146 -3.86 23.15 2.91
CA PHE A 146 -3.09 23.52 4.09
C PHE A 146 -2.91 25.04 4.19
N ILE A 147 -2.47 25.68 3.11
CA ILE A 147 -2.30 27.14 3.06
C ILE A 147 -3.63 27.87 3.34
N VAL A 148 -4.73 27.43 2.72
CA VAL A 148 -6.06 28.02 2.93
C VAL A 148 -6.47 27.94 4.39
N VAL A 149 -6.27 26.80 5.06
CA VAL A 149 -6.64 26.63 6.48
C VAL A 149 -5.87 27.58 7.42
N PHE A 150 -4.60 27.86 7.14
CA PHE A 150 -3.82 28.80 7.96
C PHE A 150 -4.16 30.26 7.69
N ILE A 151 -4.64 30.58 6.49
CA ILE A 151 -4.95 31.96 6.09
C ILE A 151 -6.42 32.31 6.36
N GLN A 152 -7.31 31.32 6.56
CA GLN A 152 -8.75 31.54 6.71
C GLN A 152 -9.14 32.52 7.82
N CYS A 153 -8.37 32.57 8.92
CA CYS A 153 -8.61 33.46 10.05
C CYS A 153 -7.31 34.08 10.59
N ARG A 154 -7.39 35.35 11.02
CA ARG A 154 -6.31 36.10 11.66
C ARG A 154 -6.80 36.65 13.02
N PRO A 155 -6.20 36.22 14.15
CA PRO A 155 -5.25 35.11 14.31
C PRO A 155 -5.88 33.75 14.00
N PHE A 156 -5.08 32.69 13.80
CA PHE A 156 -5.59 31.33 13.54
C PHE A 156 -6.55 30.86 14.65
N GLU A 157 -6.31 31.31 15.87
CA GLU A 157 -7.14 31.05 17.05
C GLU A 157 -8.57 31.60 16.93
N ALA A 158 -8.78 32.60 16.08
CA ALA A 158 -10.10 33.12 15.77
C ALA A 158 -10.98 32.09 15.06
N SER A 159 -10.39 31.02 14.49
CA SER A 159 -11.15 29.93 13.86
C SER A 159 -12.01 29.14 14.85
N TRP A 160 -11.65 29.09 16.14
CA TRP A 160 -12.44 28.39 17.17
C TRP A 160 -12.94 29.32 18.28
N THR A 161 -12.26 30.44 18.56
CA THR A 161 -12.70 31.43 19.56
C THR A 161 -13.70 32.44 19.01
N GLY A 162 -13.77 32.61 17.69
CA GLY A 162 -14.58 33.66 17.05
C GLY A 162 -14.06 35.08 17.25
N GLN A 163 -12.94 35.26 17.97
CA GLN A 163 -12.37 36.58 18.28
C GLN A 163 -11.27 36.92 17.27
N GLY A 164 -11.66 37.46 16.11
CA GLY A 164 -10.72 37.93 15.08
C GLY A 164 -11.40 38.21 13.74
N LYS A 165 -10.58 38.40 12.70
CA LYS A 165 -11.06 38.59 11.33
C LYS A 165 -10.88 37.29 10.54
N CYS A 166 -11.97 36.69 10.11
CA CYS A 166 -11.96 35.59 9.15
C CYS A 166 -12.32 36.09 7.76
N ILE A 167 -11.70 35.50 6.74
CA ILE A 167 -11.90 35.85 5.34
C ILE A 167 -13.29 35.37 4.89
N THR A 168 -13.84 36.01 3.86
CA THR A 168 -15.13 35.66 3.26
C THR A 168 -15.24 34.17 2.99
N VAL A 169 -16.40 33.62 3.32
CA VAL A 169 -16.75 32.19 3.22
C VAL A 169 -16.46 31.59 1.84
N ASP A 170 -16.66 32.36 0.76
CA ASP A 170 -16.45 31.88 -0.62
C ASP A 170 -15.00 31.45 -0.87
N VAL A 171 -14.04 32.11 -0.21
CA VAL A 171 -12.61 31.80 -0.30
C VAL A 171 -12.27 30.46 0.37
N ILE A 172 -13.16 29.92 1.21
CA ILE A 172 -13.02 28.60 1.84
C ILE A 172 -13.78 27.53 1.03
N ILE A 173 -14.99 27.87 0.57
CA ILE A 173 -15.86 26.95 -0.15
C ILE A 173 -15.27 26.55 -1.51
N ILE A 174 -14.80 27.52 -2.31
CA ILE A 174 -14.31 27.24 -3.67
C ILE A 174 -13.11 26.29 -3.63
N PRO A 175 -12.03 26.54 -2.85
CA PRO A 175 -10.91 25.60 -2.78
C PRO A 175 -11.31 24.22 -2.24
N THR A 176 -12.29 24.16 -1.33
CA THR A 176 -12.79 22.88 -0.80
C THR A 176 -13.51 22.06 -1.87
N TYR A 177 -14.27 22.69 -2.78
CA TYR A 177 -14.85 22.01 -3.94
C TYR A 177 -13.77 21.50 -4.91
N VAL A 178 -12.78 22.32 -5.24
CA VAL A 178 -11.69 21.93 -6.14
C VAL A 178 -10.89 20.78 -5.53
N PHE A 179 -10.57 20.86 -4.23
CA PHE A 179 -9.92 19.78 -3.48
C PHE A 179 -10.73 18.48 -3.52
N SER A 180 -12.04 18.57 -3.31
CA SER A 180 -12.91 17.38 -3.30
C SER A 180 -13.04 16.77 -4.70
N ALA A 181 -13.16 17.57 -5.75
CA ALA A 181 -13.20 17.11 -7.13
C ALA A 181 -11.89 16.42 -7.55
N ALA A 182 -10.74 16.98 -7.16
CA ALA A 182 -9.45 16.36 -7.41
C ALA A 182 -9.30 15.01 -6.68
N ASN A 183 -9.79 14.90 -5.44
CA ASN A 183 -9.75 13.64 -4.70
C ASN A 183 -10.59 12.54 -5.38
N ILE A 184 -11.80 12.88 -5.85
CA ILE A 184 -12.65 11.96 -6.63
C ILE A 184 -11.89 11.50 -7.87
N LEU A 185 -11.28 12.43 -8.60
CA LEU A 185 -10.55 12.11 -9.83
C LEU A 185 -9.35 11.17 -9.56
N VAL A 186 -8.60 11.38 -8.47
CA VAL A 186 -7.52 10.48 -8.06
C VAL A 186 -8.07 9.09 -7.74
N ASP A 187 -9.16 8.99 -6.97
CA ASP A 187 -9.74 7.71 -6.56
C ASP A 187 -10.28 6.90 -7.76
N TRP A 188 -10.89 7.58 -8.74
CA TRP A 188 -11.35 6.95 -9.98
C TRP A 188 -10.18 6.41 -10.80
N VAL A 189 -9.13 7.20 -11.00
CA VAL A 189 -7.95 6.75 -11.76
C VAL A 189 -7.28 5.56 -11.07
N VAL A 190 -7.11 5.62 -9.75
CA VAL A 190 -6.53 4.54 -8.93
C VAL A 190 -7.38 3.27 -8.99
N SER A 191 -8.71 3.39 -9.01
CA SER A 191 -9.65 2.26 -9.09
C SER A 191 -9.68 1.60 -10.47
N ILE A 192 -9.70 2.41 -11.53
CA ILE A 192 -9.88 1.96 -12.92
C ILE A 192 -8.60 1.34 -13.50
N LEU A 193 -7.44 1.90 -13.15
CA LEU A 193 -6.17 1.47 -13.71
C LEU A 193 -5.83 -0.02 -13.49
N PRO A 194 -5.93 -0.60 -12.28
CA PRO A 194 -5.66 -2.03 -12.08
C PRO A 194 -6.63 -2.91 -12.87
N ALA A 195 -7.88 -2.48 -13.08
CA ALA A 195 -8.85 -3.23 -13.89
C ALA A 195 -8.40 -3.30 -15.36
N PHE A 196 -7.92 -2.20 -15.94
CA PHE A 196 -7.40 -2.21 -17.32
C PHE A 196 -6.12 -3.02 -17.49
N ILE A 197 -5.24 -3.01 -16.48
CA ILE A 197 -4.00 -3.81 -16.49
C ILE A 197 -4.35 -5.30 -16.49
N VAL A 198 -5.32 -5.71 -15.66
CA VAL A 198 -5.69 -7.12 -15.49
C VAL A 198 -6.58 -7.65 -16.61
N TRP A 199 -7.39 -6.80 -17.24
CA TRP A 199 -8.22 -7.21 -18.37
C TRP A 199 -7.39 -7.73 -19.56
N ASN A 200 -6.22 -7.12 -19.79
CA ASN A 200 -5.35 -7.45 -20.92
C ASN A 200 -4.35 -8.58 -20.62
N LEU A 201 -4.34 -9.14 -19.41
CA LEU A 201 -3.34 -10.11 -18.98
C LEU A 201 -4.02 -11.37 -18.47
N GLN A 202 -3.73 -12.52 -19.09
CA GLN A 202 -4.31 -13.83 -18.77
C GLN A 202 -3.88 -14.33 -17.39
N LEU A 203 -4.46 -13.76 -16.33
CA LEU A 203 -4.13 -14.07 -14.95
C LEU A 203 -5.14 -15.04 -14.34
N ARG A 204 -4.66 -15.87 -13.41
CA ARG A 204 -5.48 -16.83 -12.66
C ARG A 204 -6.65 -16.13 -11.95
N ARG A 205 -7.83 -16.76 -11.90
CA ARG A 205 -9.09 -16.20 -11.35
C ARG A 205 -8.95 -15.48 -10.00
N LYS A 206 -8.06 -15.95 -9.11
CA LYS A 206 -7.77 -15.33 -7.79
C LYS A 206 -7.23 -13.90 -7.90
N LEU A 207 -6.46 -13.56 -8.95
CA LEU A 207 -6.00 -12.18 -9.18
C LEU A 207 -7.09 -11.27 -9.69
N LYS A 208 -7.99 -11.83 -10.50
CA LYS A 208 -9.12 -11.10 -11.05
C LYS A 208 -10.02 -10.63 -9.90
N LEU A 209 -10.28 -11.50 -8.91
CA LEU A 209 -11.06 -11.17 -7.72
C LEU A 209 -10.44 -10.04 -6.88
N LEU A 210 -9.13 -10.06 -6.64
CA LEU A 210 -8.45 -9.00 -5.89
C LEU A 210 -8.51 -7.65 -6.61
N SER A 211 -8.46 -7.65 -7.94
CA SER A 211 -8.55 -6.44 -8.75
C SER A 211 -9.94 -5.82 -8.65
N PHE A 212 -10.99 -6.66 -8.62
CA PHE A 212 -12.35 -6.21 -8.30
C PHE A 212 -12.47 -5.66 -6.88
N GLY A 213 -11.75 -6.24 -5.91
CA GLY A 213 -11.69 -5.70 -4.54
C GLY A 213 -11.11 -4.30 -4.49
N ILE A 214 -9.97 -4.05 -5.15
CA ILE A 214 -9.35 -2.71 -5.21
C ILE A 214 -10.28 -1.72 -5.92
N LEU A 215 -10.90 -2.15 -7.02
CA LEU A 215 -11.86 -1.33 -7.77
C LEU A 215 -13.07 -0.96 -6.90
N GLY A 216 -13.64 -1.93 -6.20
CA GLY A 216 -14.78 -1.72 -5.31
C GLY A 216 -14.47 -0.73 -4.20
N VAL A 217 -13.31 -0.87 -3.55
CA VAL A 217 -12.91 0.05 -2.46
C VAL A 217 -12.67 1.47 -3.00
N GLY A 218 -12.06 1.63 -4.17
CA GLY A 218 -11.87 2.96 -4.78
C GLY A 218 -13.19 3.64 -5.19
N VAL A 219 -14.16 2.86 -5.68
CA VAL A 219 -15.52 3.38 -5.98
C VAL A 219 -16.23 3.79 -4.69
N LEU A 220 -16.14 2.98 -3.62
CA LEU A 220 -16.73 3.33 -2.33
C LEU A 220 -16.10 4.60 -1.73
N ALA A 221 -14.78 4.77 -1.84
CA ALA A 221 -14.11 6.01 -1.42
C ALA A 221 -14.57 7.23 -2.23
N SER A 222 -14.80 7.06 -3.53
CA SER A 222 -15.35 8.11 -4.39
C SER A 222 -16.80 8.46 -4.05
N ILE A 223 -17.62 7.46 -3.71
CA ILE A 223 -19.00 7.70 -3.27
C ILE A 223 -19.01 8.47 -1.95
N ALA A 224 -18.11 8.12 -1.02
CA ALA A 224 -17.96 8.84 0.25
C ALA A 224 -17.65 10.33 0.03
N THR A 225 -16.75 10.66 -0.89
CA THR A 225 -16.40 12.05 -1.20
C THR A 225 -17.52 12.80 -1.93
N ILE A 226 -18.29 12.12 -2.79
CA ILE A 226 -19.47 12.70 -3.45
C ILE A 226 -20.57 13.02 -2.43
N ILE A 227 -20.87 12.11 -1.49
CA ILE A 227 -21.90 12.34 -0.47
C ILE A 227 -21.49 13.48 0.47
N ARG A 228 -20.19 13.73 0.64
CA ARG A 228 -19.66 14.86 1.42
C ARG A 228 -19.83 16.22 0.73
N MET A 229 -19.80 16.30 -0.60
CA MET A 229 -19.88 17.56 -1.35
C MET A 229 -21.08 18.46 -1.00
N PRO A 230 -22.33 17.97 -0.91
CA PRO A 230 -23.48 18.83 -0.56
C PRO A 230 -23.40 19.41 0.85
N TYR A 231 -22.55 18.86 1.72
CA TYR A 231 -22.35 19.38 3.07
C TYR A 231 -21.25 20.44 3.16
N ILE A 232 -20.47 20.71 2.10
CA ILE A 232 -19.43 21.75 2.09
C ILE A 232 -19.96 23.14 2.47
N PRO A 233 -21.15 23.59 2.03
CA PRO A 233 -21.71 24.86 2.48
C PRO A 233 -21.96 24.92 4.00
N SER A 234 -21.94 23.79 4.70
CA SER A 234 -22.09 23.75 6.16
C SER A 234 -20.93 24.40 6.90
N TYR A 235 -19.77 24.60 6.26
CA TYR A 235 -18.69 25.42 6.84
C TYR A 235 -19.14 26.88 7.05
N ALA A 236 -20.11 27.36 6.26
CA ALA A 236 -20.74 28.67 6.34
C ALA A 236 -22.01 28.71 7.20
N ALA A 237 -22.46 27.57 7.72
CA ALA A 237 -23.73 27.50 8.41
C ALA A 237 -23.65 28.28 9.73
N THR A 238 -24.63 29.15 9.94
CA THR A 238 -24.84 29.88 11.20
C THR A 238 -25.63 29.08 12.23
N SER A 239 -26.33 28.02 11.80
CA SER A 239 -27.07 27.10 12.67
C SER A 239 -26.71 25.64 12.44
N ASP A 240 -26.64 24.89 13.53
CA ASP A 240 -26.32 23.47 13.62
C ASP A 240 -24.99 23.13 12.93
N LYS A 241 -23.97 23.97 13.14
CA LYS A 241 -22.69 23.86 12.45
C LYS A 241 -21.96 22.56 12.80
N LEU A 242 -21.84 22.24 14.10
CA LEU A 242 -21.18 21.01 14.56
C LEU A 242 -21.95 19.75 14.14
N TYR A 243 -23.28 19.83 14.09
CA TYR A 243 -24.12 18.73 13.61
C TYR A 243 -23.85 18.41 12.13
N LYS A 244 -23.88 19.44 11.27
CA LYS A 244 -23.67 19.27 9.83
C LYS A 244 -22.23 18.86 9.49
N ILE A 245 -21.25 19.43 10.19
CA ILE A 245 -19.84 19.03 10.06
C ILE A 245 -19.65 17.56 10.47
N GLY A 246 -20.41 17.05 11.44
CA GLY A 246 -20.39 15.63 11.81
C GLY A 246 -20.56 14.68 10.62
N PHE A 247 -21.46 14.99 9.67
CA PHE A 247 -21.60 14.19 8.45
C PHE A 247 -20.35 14.24 7.56
N ILE A 248 -19.72 15.41 7.45
CA ILE A 248 -18.46 15.57 6.71
C ILE A 248 -17.38 14.68 7.33
N ILE A 249 -17.24 14.72 8.66
CA ILE A 249 -16.27 13.93 9.41
C ILE A 249 -16.49 12.43 9.18
N LEU A 250 -17.74 11.95 9.31
CA LEU A 250 -18.08 10.56 9.08
C LEU A 250 -17.56 10.06 7.72
N TRP A 251 -17.83 10.80 6.66
CA TRP A 251 -17.42 10.40 5.31
C TRP A 251 -15.91 10.48 5.08
N THR A 252 -15.20 11.40 5.72
CA THR A 252 -13.71 11.43 5.65
C THR A 252 -13.05 10.26 6.38
N VAL A 253 -13.60 9.83 7.52
CA VAL A 253 -13.11 8.67 8.26
C VAL A 253 -13.24 7.42 7.39
N VAL A 254 -14.38 7.28 6.72
CA VAL A 254 -14.62 6.22 5.74
C VAL A 254 -13.64 6.32 4.57
N GLU A 255 -13.47 7.51 3.98
CA GLU A 255 -12.56 7.74 2.84
C GLU A 255 -11.11 7.31 3.14
N LEU A 256 -10.51 7.85 4.22
CA LEU A 256 -9.12 7.56 4.60
C LEU A 256 -8.94 6.07 4.92
N SER A 257 -9.89 5.49 5.64
CA SER A 257 -9.82 4.09 6.05
C SER A 257 -9.93 3.14 4.86
N LEU A 258 -10.86 3.40 3.94
CA LEU A 258 -10.96 2.66 2.68
C LEU A 258 -9.70 2.81 1.84
N GLY A 259 -9.08 4.00 1.81
CA GLY A 259 -7.78 4.21 1.16
C GLY A 259 -6.68 3.29 1.71
N ILE A 260 -6.55 3.21 3.04
CA ILE A 260 -5.57 2.32 3.70
C ILE A 260 -5.85 0.85 3.40
N LEU A 261 -7.12 0.44 3.43
CA LEU A 261 -7.53 -0.92 3.09
C LEU A 261 -7.16 -1.23 1.62
N ALA A 262 -7.54 -0.37 0.68
CA ALA A 262 -7.23 -0.52 -0.75
C ALA A 262 -5.72 -0.61 -0.99
N GLY A 263 -4.95 0.27 -0.36
CA GLY A 263 -3.49 0.27 -0.47
C GLY A 263 -2.84 -0.98 0.11
N SER A 264 -3.49 -1.65 1.07
CA SER A 264 -3.01 -2.85 1.75
C SER A 264 -3.36 -4.16 1.03
N LEU A 265 -4.40 -4.18 0.19
CA LEU A 265 -4.82 -5.36 -0.59
C LEU A 265 -3.70 -6.03 -1.41
N PRO A 266 -2.81 -5.31 -2.12
CA PRO A 266 -1.71 -5.92 -2.87
C PRO A 266 -0.75 -6.74 -1.99
N SER A 267 -0.57 -6.32 -0.73
CA SER A 267 0.31 -7.01 0.23
C SER A 267 -0.36 -8.28 0.77
N LEU A 268 -1.67 -8.24 1.07
CA LEU A 268 -2.44 -9.41 1.51
C LEU A 268 -2.41 -10.56 0.49
N ARG A 269 -2.33 -10.25 -0.81
CA ARG A 269 -2.18 -11.27 -1.87
C ARG A 269 -0.98 -12.19 -1.64
N LYS A 270 0.16 -11.66 -1.22
CA LYS A 270 1.37 -12.46 -1.00
C LYS A 270 1.20 -13.37 0.22
N PHE A 271 0.54 -12.87 1.26
CA PHE A 271 0.23 -13.63 2.47
C PHE A 271 -0.65 -14.86 2.18
N PHE A 272 -1.78 -14.68 1.49
CA PHE A 272 -2.66 -15.81 1.15
C PHE A 272 -1.98 -16.84 0.24
N LYS A 273 -1.02 -16.41 -0.61
CA LYS A 273 -0.22 -17.34 -1.41
C LYS A 273 0.78 -18.12 -0.54
N SER A 274 1.38 -17.50 0.47
CA SER A 274 2.29 -18.18 1.41
C SER A 274 1.54 -19.23 2.23
N LEU A 275 0.41 -18.86 2.84
CA LEU A 275 -0.40 -19.78 3.66
C LEU A 275 -0.91 -20.99 2.85
N SER A 276 -1.35 -20.77 1.61
CA SER A 276 -1.80 -21.86 0.73
C SER A 276 -0.67 -22.78 0.29
N LYS A 277 0.59 -22.35 0.36
CA LYS A 277 1.77 -23.18 0.04
C LYS A 277 2.22 -23.98 1.26
N ASP A 278 2.13 -23.40 2.46
CA ASP A 278 2.47 -24.08 3.71
C ASP A 278 1.47 -25.22 4.03
N GLN A 279 0.18 -25.06 3.71
CA GLN A 279 -0.80 -26.15 3.86
C GLN A 279 -0.63 -27.30 2.86
N SER A 280 0.08 -27.09 1.74
CA SER A 280 0.36 -28.15 0.76
C SER A 280 1.68 -28.89 0.99
N THR A 281 2.41 -28.61 2.08
CA THR A 281 3.71 -29.24 2.38
C THR A 281 3.69 -29.98 3.72
N GLY A 282 2.54 -30.59 4.04
CA GLY A 282 2.30 -31.41 5.23
C GLY A 282 2.26 -32.92 4.97
N GLU A 283 2.87 -33.41 3.88
CA GLU A 283 3.21 -34.83 3.73
C GLU A 283 4.71 -34.94 3.40
N HIS A 284 5.50 -35.27 4.41
CA HIS A 284 6.81 -35.89 4.26
C HIS A 284 6.86 -37.13 5.17
N GLY A 285 6.47 -38.27 4.59
CA GLY A 285 6.93 -39.60 4.98
C GLY A 285 7.72 -40.15 3.80
N ASN A 286 8.98 -40.48 4.03
CA ASN A 286 10.06 -40.63 3.06
C ASN A 286 10.10 -42.06 2.43
N ILE A 287 11.01 -42.24 1.46
CA ILE A 287 11.64 -43.51 1.02
C ILE A 287 10.92 -44.38 -0.05
N TYR A 288 11.21 -44.15 -1.33
CA TYR A 288 12.04 -45.02 -2.20
C TYR A 288 11.99 -44.45 -3.64
N GLY A 289 13.14 -44.40 -4.29
CA GLY A 289 13.25 -43.96 -5.68
C GLY A 289 12.33 -44.76 -6.59
N SER A 290 11.40 -44.06 -7.22
CA SER A 290 10.64 -44.59 -8.35
C SER A 290 11.22 -43.99 -9.62
N ASP A 291 12.04 -44.79 -10.27
CA ASP A 291 12.50 -44.60 -11.63
C ASP A 291 11.36 -44.15 -12.53
N LEU A 292 11.66 -43.15 -13.34
CA LEU A 292 10.83 -42.67 -14.43
C LEU A 292 10.77 -43.78 -15.50
N VAL A 293 9.81 -44.69 -15.39
CA VAL A 293 9.51 -45.67 -16.44
C VAL A 293 8.70 -44.98 -17.53
N THR A 294 9.34 -44.72 -18.67
CA THR A 294 8.70 -44.31 -19.91
C THR A 294 7.79 -45.44 -20.40
N ILE A 295 6.49 -45.19 -20.40
CA ILE A 295 5.46 -46.04 -21.02
C ILE A 295 5.43 -45.73 -22.52
N GLY A 296 5.80 -46.70 -23.36
CA GLY A 296 5.49 -46.68 -24.79
C GLY A 296 6.62 -47.14 -25.72
N GLY A 297 6.74 -48.45 -25.94
CA GLY A 297 7.63 -49.02 -26.95
C GLY A 297 7.78 -50.52 -26.75
N GLY A 298 7.00 -51.30 -27.50
CA GLY A 298 6.95 -52.75 -27.37
C GLY A 298 8.17 -53.48 -27.93
N GLY A 299 8.31 -54.75 -27.54
CA GLY A 299 9.00 -55.77 -28.34
C GLY A 299 10.23 -56.39 -27.71
N ASN A 300 10.05 -57.65 -27.32
CA ASN A 300 11.02 -58.75 -27.19
C ASN A 300 11.92 -58.88 -25.94
N SER A 301 11.54 -59.92 -25.19
CA SER A 301 12.29 -60.74 -24.26
C SER A 301 13.74 -61.03 -24.68
N ALA A 302 14.69 -60.68 -23.82
CA ALA A 302 15.91 -61.44 -23.61
C ALA A 302 16.47 -61.15 -22.19
N LYS A 303 16.67 -62.21 -21.41
CA LYS A 303 17.42 -62.24 -20.14
C LYS A 303 18.40 -63.43 -20.26
N PRO A 304 19.47 -63.52 -19.45
CA PRO A 304 20.60 -62.59 -19.35
C PRO A 304 21.95 -63.36 -19.35
N GLN A 305 23.10 -62.77 -19.73
CA GLN A 305 24.37 -63.32 -19.25
C GLN A 305 25.56 -62.34 -19.25
N ARG A 306 26.10 -62.15 -18.03
CA ARG A 306 27.48 -61.82 -17.62
C ARG A 306 28.26 -60.77 -18.43
N SER A 307 28.80 -59.76 -17.73
CA SER A 307 30.25 -59.68 -17.45
C SER A 307 30.66 -58.51 -16.56
N ALA A 308 31.65 -58.80 -15.72
CA ALA A 308 32.66 -57.92 -15.13
C ALA A 308 32.22 -56.74 -14.25
N ALA A 309 32.28 -56.96 -12.94
CA ALA A 309 32.63 -55.92 -11.99
C ALA A 309 34.09 -55.49 -12.23
N TYR A 310 34.36 -54.18 -12.30
CA TYR A 310 35.68 -53.64 -12.04
C TYR A 310 35.57 -52.54 -10.99
N GLU A 311 36.37 -52.68 -9.94
CA GLU A 311 36.51 -51.73 -8.84
C GLU A 311 37.25 -50.47 -9.31
N LEU A 312 36.82 -49.33 -8.76
CA LEU A 312 37.36 -48.01 -9.05
C LEU A 312 38.54 -47.70 -8.10
N ASN A 313 39.77 -47.99 -8.53
CA ASN A 313 40.96 -47.57 -7.78
C ASN A 313 41.37 -46.14 -8.19
N THR A 314 41.23 -45.23 -7.24
CA THR A 314 41.67 -43.84 -7.32
C THR A 314 43.19 -43.78 -7.19
N THR A 315 43.90 -43.22 -8.17
CA THR A 315 45.32 -42.89 -8.03
C THR A 315 45.54 -41.39 -8.21
N VAL A 316 46.13 -40.81 -7.18
CA VAL A 316 46.58 -39.42 -7.06
C VAL A 316 47.84 -39.27 -7.92
N VAL A 317 47.83 -38.36 -8.90
CA VAL A 317 49.00 -38.08 -9.75
C VAL A 317 49.85 -36.99 -9.10
N GLY A 318 51.04 -37.40 -8.65
CA GLY A 318 52.15 -36.54 -8.28
C GLY A 318 52.98 -36.10 -9.49
N ARG A 319 53.55 -34.90 -9.33
CA ARG A 319 54.45 -34.15 -10.21
C ARG A 319 55.68 -34.95 -10.67
N LYS A 320 56.09 -34.82 -11.94
CA LYS A 320 57.47 -35.12 -12.37
C LYS A 320 57.95 -34.23 -13.52
N SER A 321 59.26 -33.99 -13.48
CA SER A 321 60.07 -33.01 -14.21
C SER A 321 60.36 -33.37 -15.67
N GLU A 322 60.70 -32.33 -16.42
CA GLU A 322 61.25 -32.31 -17.78
C GLU A 322 62.39 -33.31 -18.02
N SER A 323 62.43 -33.85 -19.25
CA SER A 323 63.65 -34.11 -20.02
C SER A 323 63.29 -34.19 -21.52
N ARG A 324 64.25 -33.72 -22.32
CA ARG A 324 64.24 -33.37 -23.74
C ARG A 324 64.34 -34.58 -24.70
N ASP A 325 64.24 -34.24 -25.99
CA ASP A 325 64.57 -35.00 -27.22
C ASP A 325 63.39 -35.81 -27.78
N GLY A 326 63.10 -35.85 -29.08
CA GLY A 326 63.71 -35.27 -30.27
C GLY A 326 62.89 -35.75 -31.48
N ASN A 327 62.74 -34.87 -32.46
CA ASN A 327 62.40 -35.04 -33.88
C ASN A 327 62.03 -36.43 -34.44
N SER A 328 60.89 -36.53 -35.16
CA SER A 328 60.82 -36.75 -36.62
C SER A 328 59.53 -37.46 -37.09
N ASP A 329 58.86 -36.79 -38.03
CA ASP A 329 58.24 -37.29 -39.28
C ASP A 329 57.14 -38.36 -39.26
N GLY A 330 56.04 -38.05 -39.97
CA GLY A 330 55.05 -39.04 -40.39
C GLY A 330 53.70 -38.44 -40.81
N VAL A 331 53.67 -37.81 -41.98
CA VAL A 331 52.46 -37.39 -42.71
C VAL A 331 51.69 -38.62 -43.21
N THR A 332 50.37 -38.67 -43.03
CA THR A 332 49.42 -39.10 -44.08
C THR A 332 47.99 -38.64 -43.77
N ASP A 333 47.40 -38.05 -44.80
CA ASP A 333 46.04 -37.52 -44.94
C ASP A 333 44.92 -38.53 -44.66
N GLY A 334 43.74 -37.97 -44.33
CA GLY A 334 42.48 -38.70 -44.30
C GLY A 334 41.33 -37.79 -43.87
N ASP A 335 40.85 -36.96 -44.80
CA ASP A 335 39.70 -36.08 -44.65
C ASP A 335 38.46 -36.80 -44.10
N ASN A 336 37.86 -36.25 -43.05
CA ASN A 336 36.41 -36.17 -42.90
C ASN A 336 36.08 -35.00 -41.97
N ASP A 337 35.67 -33.92 -42.62
CA ASP A 337 35.09 -32.72 -42.06
C ASP A 337 33.70 -33.01 -41.44
N SER A 338 33.26 -32.08 -40.58
CA SER A 338 31.90 -31.92 -40.06
C SER A 338 31.49 -32.73 -38.82
N THR A 339 32.06 -32.36 -37.65
CA THR A 339 31.17 -32.02 -36.52
C THR A 339 31.73 -30.84 -35.73
N SER A 340 30.91 -29.79 -35.70
CA SER A 340 31.08 -28.52 -35.02
C SER A 340 31.54 -28.62 -33.57
N ARG A 341 32.56 -27.81 -33.27
CA ARG A 341 32.85 -27.20 -31.98
C ARG A 341 31.58 -26.77 -31.24
N ILE A 342 31.47 -27.08 -29.95
CA ILE A 342 31.19 -26.14 -28.85
C ILE A 342 31.77 -26.80 -27.59
N ILE A 343 32.95 -26.33 -27.17
CA ILE A 343 33.52 -26.65 -25.86
C ILE A 343 33.02 -25.57 -24.90
N HIS A 344 32.24 -25.96 -23.90
CA HIS A 344 31.87 -25.09 -22.78
C HIS A 344 33.12 -24.80 -21.94
N VAL A 345 33.76 -23.66 -22.17
CA VAL A 345 34.80 -23.13 -21.28
C VAL A 345 34.11 -22.58 -20.03
N THR A 346 34.17 -23.33 -18.94
CA THR A 346 33.74 -22.84 -17.62
C THR A 346 34.85 -21.98 -17.05
N ARG A 347 34.74 -20.66 -17.17
CA ARG A 347 35.69 -19.72 -16.57
C ARG A 347 35.27 -19.50 -15.11
N ASN A 348 36.02 -20.06 -14.17
CA ASN A 348 35.88 -19.73 -12.75
C ASN A 348 36.35 -18.28 -12.53
N VAL A 349 35.44 -17.41 -12.10
CA VAL A 349 35.75 -16.04 -11.67
C VAL A 349 36.00 -16.09 -10.16
N THR A 350 37.27 -16.08 -9.77
CA THR A 350 37.68 -15.79 -8.39
C THR A 350 37.54 -14.29 -8.15
N GLN A 351 36.54 -13.92 -7.35
CA GLN A 351 36.32 -12.54 -6.92
C GLN A 351 37.21 -12.25 -5.70
N THR A 352 38.36 -11.63 -5.91
CA THR A 352 39.20 -11.11 -4.82
C THR A 352 38.57 -9.83 -4.26
N ARG A 353 38.23 -9.83 -2.96
CA ARG A 353 37.82 -8.64 -2.23
C ARG A 353 39.06 -7.79 -1.93
N GLU A 354 39.21 -6.68 -2.64
CA GLU A 354 40.12 -5.60 -2.23
C GLU A 354 39.41 -4.70 -1.22
N TRP A 355 39.57 -5.02 0.07
CA TRP A 355 39.39 -4.07 1.16
C TRP A 355 40.68 -4.11 1.97
N GLU A 356 41.63 -3.25 1.62
CA GLU A 356 42.72 -2.70 2.47
C GLU A 356 43.85 -2.16 1.59
N ARG A 357 43.67 -0.91 1.16
CA ARG A 357 44.72 0.11 1.06
C ARG A 357 44.09 1.35 0.44
N LEU A 358 43.91 2.37 1.25
CA LEU A 358 44.41 3.73 1.00
C LEU A 358 44.01 4.59 2.22
N SER A 359 45.05 4.97 2.96
CA SER A 359 45.27 6.24 3.67
C SER A 359 44.14 6.84 4.49
#